data_AF-A0A842XK24-F1
#
_entry.id   AF-A0A842XK24-F1
#
_cell.length_a   1.000
_cell.length_b   1.000
_cell.length_c   1.000
_cell.angle_alpha   90.00
_cell.angle_beta   90.00
_cell.angle_gamma   90.00
#
_symmetry.space_group_name_H-M   'P 1'
#
loop_
_entity.id
_entity.type
_entity.pdbx_description
1 polymer ?
#
loop_
_entity_poly.entity_id
_entity_poly.type
_entity_poly.pdbx_seq_one_letter_code
_entity_poly.pdbx_strand_id
1 'polypeptide(L)'
;MKGELIEGRRRLEDELRKLVGNIFVPEAKVFGMVCGCVGFAADLRGLRSDDVAVFTEKINVILEEISGSVGVKPEFIYARKLPGSEEVVVLTTRELCERCKREFAGSKAPPRPDILVLKKKR
;
A
#
# COMPACT_ATOMS: atom_id res chain seq x y z
N MET A 1 8.05 -17.73 1.03
CA MET A 1 7.76 -16.35 1.55
C MET A 1 8.93 -15.36 1.45
N LYS A 2 10.18 -15.71 1.82
CA LYS A 2 11.31 -14.76 1.77
C LYS A 2 11.65 -14.31 0.34
N GLY A 3 11.63 -15.22 -0.63
CA GLY A 3 11.95 -14.90 -2.02
C GLY A 3 10.90 -14.01 -2.68
N GLU A 4 9.63 -14.28 -2.38
CA GLU A 4 8.45 -13.56 -2.85
C GLU A 4 8.43 -12.13 -2.31
N LEU A 5 8.90 -11.91 -1.08
CA LEU A 5 9.04 -10.57 -0.52
C LEU A 5 10.15 -9.76 -1.22
N ILE A 6 11.31 -10.38 -1.46
CA ILE A 6 12.43 -9.74 -2.18
C ILE A 6 12.02 -9.39 -3.61
N GLU A 7 11.39 -10.35 -4.30
CA GLU A 7 10.90 -10.17 -5.67
C GLU A 7 9.78 -9.14 -5.71
N GLY A 8 8.83 -9.18 -4.78
CA GLY A 8 7.76 -8.20 -4.67
C GLY A 8 8.28 -6.78 -4.50
N ARG A 9 9.26 -6.56 -3.61
CA ARG A 9 9.92 -5.26 -3.43
C ARG A 9 10.58 -4.79 -4.73
N ARG A 10 11.35 -5.66 -5.39
CA ARG A 10 12.03 -5.35 -6.65
C ARG A 10 11.04 -4.99 -7.75
N ARG A 11 10.02 -5.82 -7.94
CA ARG A 11 8.96 -5.62 -8.91
C ARG A 11 8.21 -4.32 -8.69
N LEU A 12 7.88 -3.98 -7.44
CA LEU A 12 7.24 -2.71 -7.11
C LEU A 12 8.11 -1.52 -7.54
N GLU A 13 9.40 -1.56 -7.22
CA GLU A 13 10.36 -0.51 -7.63
C GLU A 13 10.41 -0.40 -9.16
N ASP A 14 10.59 -1.50 -9.88
CA ASP A 14 10.73 -1.52 -11.34
C ASP A 14 9.45 -1.04 -12.04
N GLU A 15 8.27 -1.46 -11.59
CA GLU A 15 7.00 -1.02 -12.17
C GLU A 15 6.69 0.45 -11.86
N LEU A 16 6.94 0.92 -10.63
CA LEU A 16 6.77 2.33 -10.31
C LEU A 16 7.75 3.21 -11.11
N ARG A 17 9.00 2.74 -11.34
CA ARG A 17 9.95 3.47 -12.19
C ARG A 17 9.46 3.63 -13.62
N LYS A 18 8.78 2.63 -14.18
CA LYS A 18 8.17 2.73 -15.52
C LYS A 18 7.03 3.75 -15.58
N LEU A 19 6.34 3.98 -14.46
CA LEU A 19 5.21 4.91 -14.40
C LEU A 19 5.64 6.36 -14.17
N VAL A 20 6.58 6.59 -13.24
CA VAL A 20 6.88 7.94 -12.73
C VAL A 20 8.36 8.31 -12.73
N GLY A 21 9.25 7.39 -13.12
CA GLY A 21 10.70 7.64 -13.16
C GLY A 21 11.39 7.34 -11.84
N ASN A 22 12.04 8.32 -11.20
CA ASN A 22 13.01 8.07 -10.12
C ASN A 22 12.37 7.60 -8.80
N ILE A 23 12.19 6.28 -8.66
CA ILE A 23 11.66 5.63 -7.46
C ILE A 23 12.71 4.75 -6.79
N PHE A 24 12.68 4.71 -5.46
CA PHE A 24 13.51 3.83 -4.65
C PHE A 24 12.66 3.18 -3.55
N VAL A 25 12.69 1.85 -3.45
CA VAL A 25 11.94 1.06 -2.46
C VAL A 25 12.94 0.36 -1.54
N PRO A 26 13.43 1.01 -0.46
CA PRO A 26 14.43 0.44 0.44
C PRO A 26 13.95 -0.82 1.18
N GLU A 27 12.67 -0.91 1.53
CA GLU A 27 12.15 -1.98 2.38
C GLU A 27 10.75 -2.43 1.92
N ALA A 28 10.51 -3.73 2.02
CA ALA A 28 9.16 -4.28 2.05
C ALA A 28 9.03 -5.25 3.22
N LYS A 29 7.85 -5.29 3.84
CA LYS A 29 7.57 -6.11 5.02
C LYS A 29 6.14 -6.65 5.02
N VAL A 30 5.99 -7.84 5.59
CA VAL A 30 4.71 -8.38 6.04
C VAL A 30 4.60 -8.17 7.54
N PHE A 31 3.44 -7.71 8.01
CA PHE A 31 3.23 -7.38 9.42
C PHE A 31 1.88 -7.89 9.91
N GLY A 32 1.81 -8.17 11.21
CA GLY A 32 0.57 -8.43 11.95
C GLY A 32 0.31 -7.30 12.94
N MET A 33 -0.95 -6.90 13.08
CA MET A 33 -1.38 -5.89 14.04
C MET A 33 -2.11 -6.53 15.22
N VAL A 34 -2.09 -5.86 16.38
CA VAL A 34 -2.78 -6.32 17.60
C VAL A 34 -4.28 -6.55 17.41
N CYS A 35 -4.92 -5.83 16.47
CA CYS A 35 -6.33 -6.03 16.16
C CYS A 35 -6.63 -7.28 15.32
N GLY A 36 -5.60 -8.00 14.85
CA GLY A 36 -5.73 -9.17 13.98
C GLY A 36 -5.63 -8.89 12.49
N CYS A 37 -5.49 -7.63 12.05
CA CYS A 37 -5.19 -7.34 10.64
C CYS A 37 -3.77 -7.78 10.29
N VAL A 38 -3.59 -8.26 9.07
CA VAL A 38 -2.28 -8.59 8.48
C VAL A 38 -2.08 -7.69 7.27
N GLY A 39 -0.83 -7.34 6.95
CA GLY A 39 -0.59 -6.46 5.82
C GLY A 39 0.79 -6.61 5.20
N PHE A 40 0.88 -6.07 3.98
CA PHE A 40 2.12 -5.83 3.26
C PHE A 40 2.35 -4.32 3.22
N ALA A 41 3.56 -3.87 3.51
CA ALA A 41 3.96 -2.47 3.37
C ALA A 41 5.29 -2.38 2.64
N ALA A 42 5.41 -1.38 1.77
CA ALA A 42 6.65 -1.00 1.12
C ALA A 42 6.97 0.46 1.43
N ASP A 43 8.10 0.68 2.10
CA ASP A 43 8.64 2.02 2.32
C ASP A 43 9.37 2.45 1.06
N LEU A 44 9.15 3.69 0.62
CA LEU A 44 9.65 4.18 -0.64
C LEU A 44 9.94 5.69 -0.62
N ARG A 45 10.70 6.14 -1.62
CA ARG A 45 11.04 7.55 -1.87
C ARG A 45 10.84 7.88 -3.34
N GLY A 46 10.57 9.16 -3.61
CA GLY A 46 10.46 9.71 -4.97
C GLY A 46 9.05 9.65 -5.59
N LEU A 47 8.08 9.04 -4.89
CA LEU A 47 6.68 9.01 -5.36
C LEU A 47 5.92 10.21 -4.80
N ARG A 48 5.14 10.89 -5.65
CA ARG A 48 4.26 11.98 -5.21
C ARG A 48 2.81 11.52 -5.16
N SER A 49 2.03 12.14 -4.30
CA SER A 49 0.59 11.92 -4.13
C SER A 49 -0.20 12.14 -5.42
N ASP A 50 0.15 13.16 -6.20
CA ASP A 50 -0.46 13.45 -7.51
C ASP A 50 -0.26 12.28 -8.47
N ASP A 51 0.95 11.69 -8.51
CA ASP A 51 1.23 10.51 -9.32
C ASP A 51 0.42 9.30 -8.84
N VAL A 52 0.30 9.13 -7.53
CA VAL A 52 -0.54 8.07 -6.95
C VAL A 52 -2.00 8.24 -7.38
N ALA A 53 -2.53 9.47 -7.37
CA ALA A 53 -3.89 9.74 -7.82
C ALA A 53 -4.07 9.38 -9.31
N VAL A 54 -3.13 9.78 -10.17
CA VAL A 54 -3.16 9.49 -11.62
C VAL A 54 -3.04 7.99 -11.92
N PHE A 55 -2.16 7.28 -11.22
CA PHE A 55 -1.87 5.87 -11.49
C PHE A 55 -2.55 4.90 -10.51
N THR A 56 -3.59 5.33 -9.80
CA THR A 56 -4.29 4.56 -8.76
C THR A 56 -4.58 3.11 -9.18
N GLU A 57 -5.19 2.92 -10.35
CA GLU A 57 -5.57 1.58 -10.84
C GLU A 57 -4.35 0.69 -11.07
N LYS A 58 -3.28 1.22 -11.70
CA LYS A 58 -2.07 0.45 -11.96
C LYS A 58 -1.34 0.09 -10.66
N ILE A 59 -1.26 1.04 -9.73
CA ILE A 59 -0.65 0.82 -8.41
C ILE A 59 -1.44 -0.24 -7.63
N ASN A 60 -2.77 -0.20 -7.66
CA ASN A 60 -3.62 -1.20 -7.03
C ASN A 60 -3.34 -2.60 -7.59
N VAL A 61 -3.32 -2.77 -8.92
CA VAL A 61 -3.01 -4.08 -9.55
C VAL A 61 -1.65 -4.61 -9.11
N ILE A 62 -0.61 -3.77 -9.13
CA ILE A 62 0.75 -4.17 -8.70
C ILE A 62 0.74 -4.63 -7.24
N LEU A 63 0.12 -3.85 -6.34
CA LEU A 63 0.06 -4.16 -4.91
C LEU A 63 -0.80 -5.38 -4.62
N GLU A 64 -1.86 -5.63 -5.37
CA GLU A 64 -2.71 -6.82 -5.24
C GLU A 64 -1.94 -8.10 -5.58
N GLU A 65 -1.21 -8.09 -6.68
CA GLU A 65 -0.42 -9.25 -7.10
C GLU A 65 0.74 -9.53 -6.14
N ILE A 66 1.44 -8.49 -5.68
CA ILE A 66 2.54 -8.63 -4.72
C ILE A 66 2.02 -9.11 -3.36
N SER A 67 0.95 -8.51 -2.85
CA SER A 67 0.38 -8.92 -1.56
C SER A 67 -0.13 -10.35 -1.61
N GLY A 68 -0.78 -10.76 -2.70
CA GLY A 68 -1.23 -12.14 -2.90
C GLY A 68 -0.07 -13.15 -2.88
N SER A 69 1.08 -12.82 -3.48
CA SER A 69 2.24 -13.72 -3.50
C SER A 69 2.89 -13.91 -2.12
N VAL A 70 2.74 -12.95 -1.21
CA VAL A 70 3.19 -13.05 0.19
C VAL A 70 2.09 -13.49 1.14
N GLY A 71 0.95 -13.95 0.63
CA GLY A 71 -0.15 -14.51 1.43
C GLY A 71 -1.00 -13.47 2.17
N VAL A 72 -1.02 -12.21 1.71
CA VAL A 72 -1.85 -11.15 2.28
C VAL A 72 -2.99 -10.83 1.31
N LYS A 73 -4.24 -10.92 1.77
CA LYS A 73 -5.39 -10.54 0.93
C LYS A 73 -5.56 -9.01 0.86
N PRO A 74 -5.57 -8.40 -0.34
CA PRO A 74 -5.67 -6.95 -0.50
C PRO A 74 -7.10 -6.41 -0.34
N GLU A 75 -7.61 -6.35 0.89
CA GLU A 75 -8.95 -5.80 1.17
C GLU A 75 -8.96 -4.28 1.30
N PHE A 76 -7.84 -3.70 1.71
CA PHE A 76 -7.67 -2.26 1.87
C PHE A 76 -6.29 -1.82 1.42
N ILE A 77 -6.22 -0.87 0.49
CA ILE A 77 -4.97 -0.35 -0.07
C ILE A 77 -4.93 1.16 0.14
N TYR A 78 -3.80 1.65 0.64
CA TYR A 78 -3.60 3.07 0.85
C TYR A 78 -2.13 3.48 0.71
N ALA A 79 -1.93 4.72 0.30
CA ALA A 79 -0.66 5.40 0.38
C ALA A 79 -0.62 6.28 1.63
N ARG A 80 0.55 6.42 2.24
CA ARG A 80 0.79 7.37 3.33
C ARG A 80 1.76 8.44 2.89
N LYS A 81 1.36 9.71 3.03
CA LYS A 81 2.19 10.87 2.80
C LYS A 81 3.10 11.17 3.98
N LEU A 82 4.25 11.78 3.72
CA LEU A 82 4.99 12.48 4.75
C LEU A 82 4.14 13.69 5.21
N PRO A 83 3.85 13.86 6.51
CA PRO A 83 3.03 14.97 6.97
C PRO A 83 3.58 16.33 6.52
N GLY A 84 2.72 17.17 5.95
CA GLY A 84 3.11 18.48 5.41
C GLY A 84 3.80 18.45 4.04
N SER A 85 3.84 17.29 3.37
CA SER A 85 4.44 17.12 2.05
C SER A 85 3.51 16.31 1.13
N GLU A 86 3.77 16.41 -0.17
CA GLU A 86 3.15 15.54 -1.19
C GLU A 86 3.96 14.27 -1.46
N GLU A 87 5.07 14.08 -0.77
CA GLU A 87 5.87 12.85 -0.86
C GLU A 87 5.12 11.68 -0.21
N VAL A 88 5.01 10.57 -0.94
CA VAL A 88 4.48 9.30 -0.44
C VAL A 88 5.64 8.47 0.09
N VAL A 89 5.54 8.10 1.36
CA VAL A 89 6.60 7.37 2.07
C VAL A 89 6.32 5.89 2.20
N VAL A 90 5.04 5.47 2.13
CA VAL A 90 4.65 4.06 2.24
C VAL A 90 3.45 3.75 1.36
N LEU A 91 3.51 2.63 0.64
CA LEU A 91 2.33 1.96 0.06
C LEU A 91 1.99 0.75 0.93
N THR A 92 0.72 0.62 1.32
CA THR A 92 0.27 -0.44 2.23
C THR A 92 -0.97 -1.14 1.70
N THR A 93 -0.96 -2.45 1.84
CA THR A 93 -2.09 -3.35 1.59
C THR A 93 -2.42 -4.09 2.88
N ARG A 94 -3.70 -4.21 3.22
CA ARG A 94 -4.17 -4.90 4.43
C ARG A 94 -5.27 -5.91 4.12
N GLU A 95 -5.14 -7.05 4.77
CA GLU A 95 -6.20 -7.97 5.09
C GLU A 95 -6.81 -7.55 6.44
N LEU A 96 -8.11 -7.24 6.43
CA LEU A 96 -8.76 -6.64 7.58
C LEU A 96 -9.39 -7.72 8.47
N CYS A 97 -9.28 -7.55 9.78
CA CYS A 97 -10.11 -8.31 10.71
C CYS A 97 -11.56 -7.80 10.68
N GLU A 98 -12.50 -8.61 11.17
CA GLU A 98 -13.94 -8.30 11.19
C GLU A 98 -14.28 -6.99 11.92
N ARG A 99 -13.48 -6.63 12.92
CA ARG A 99 -13.62 -5.34 13.61
C ARG A 99 -13.27 -4.18 12.69
N CYS A 100 -12.09 -4.22 12.06
CA CYS A 100 -11.65 -3.16 11.16
C CYS A 100 -12.50 -3.08 9.89
N LYS A 101 -13.05 -4.19 9.40
CA LYS A 101 -14.06 -4.15 8.32
C LYS A 101 -15.27 -3.31 8.70
N ARG A 102 -15.81 -3.46 9.91
CA ARG A 102 -16.97 -2.67 10.37
C ARG A 102 -16.61 -1.22 10.72
N GLU A 103 -15.57 -1.03 11.53
CA GLU A 103 -15.26 0.28 12.12
C GLU A 103 -14.46 1.19 11.20
N PHE A 104 -13.61 0.64 10.34
CA PHE A 104 -12.71 1.42 9.48
C PHE A 104 -13.16 1.33 8.02
N ALA A 105 -13.36 0.09 7.53
CA ALA A 105 -13.79 -0.09 6.16
C ALA A 105 -15.28 0.26 5.93
N GLY A 106 -16.12 0.08 6.94
CA GLY A 106 -17.53 0.45 6.92
C GLY A 106 -17.79 1.92 7.26
N SER A 107 -16.82 2.62 7.86
CA SER A 107 -17.02 4.00 8.30
C SER A 107 -16.99 5.00 7.13
N LYS A 108 -17.84 6.03 7.27
CA LYS A 108 -17.90 7.22 6.42
C LYS A 108 -17.00 8.36 6.93
N ALA A 109 -16.37 8.19 8.09
CA ALA A 109 -15.43 9.18 8.61
C ALA A 109 -14.25 9.34 7.63
N PRO A 110 -13.75 10.57 7.43
CA PRO A 110 -12.60 10.78 6.56
C PRO A 110 -11.39 10.02 7.13
N PRO A 111 -10.51 9.48 6.27
CA PRO A 111 -9.24 8.94 6.70
C PRO A 111 -8.39 10.07 7.33
N ARG A 112 -7.31 9.70 8.03
CA ARG A 112 -6.35 10.69 8.49
C ARG A 112 -5.83 11.52 7.31
N PRO A 113 -5.49 12.80 7.50
CA PRO A 113 -5.05 13.68 6.40
C PRO A 113 -3.83 13.18 5.62
N ASP A 114 -2.98 12.36 6.25
CA ASP A 114 -1.79 11.78 5.65
C ASP A 114 -2.06 10.46 4.89
N ILE A 115 -3.29 9.96 4.87
CA ILE A 115 -3.66 8.70 4.21
C ILE A 115 -4.47 8.99 2.94
N LEU A 116 -3.97 8.50 1.81
CA LEU A 116 -4.69 8.45 0.54
C LEU A 116 -5.20 7.03 0.32
N VAL A 117 -6.51 6.84 0.38
CA VAL A 117 -7.14 5.53 0.18
C VAL A 117 -7.22 5.24 -1.32
N LEU A 118 -6.61 4.14 -1.75
CA LEU A 118 -6.55 3.72 -3.16
C LEU A 118 -7.58 2.65 -3.47
N LYS A 119 -7.84 1.75 -2.52
CA LYS A 119 -8.87 0.72 -2.62
C LYS A 119 -9.45 0.43 -1.25
N LYS A 120 -10.76 0.24 -1.22
CA LYS A 120 -11.52 -0.19 -0.05
C LYS A 120 -12.55 -1.20 -0.51
N LYS A 121 -12.37 -2.47 -0.18
CA LYS A 121 -13.38 -3.49 -0.46
C LYS A 121 -14.62 -3.16 0.39
N ARG A 122 -15.75 -2.90 -0.27
CA ARG A 122 -17.07 -2.77 0.38
C ARG A 122 -17.63 -4.15 0.67
#